data_AF-A0A4Q7P4D8-F1
#
_entry.id   AF-A0A4Q7P4D8-F1
#
_cell.length_a   1.000
_cell.length_b   1.000
_cell.length_c   1.000
_cell.angle_alpha   90.00
_cell.angle_beta   90.00
_cell.angle_gamma   90.00
#
_symmetry.space_group_name_H-M   'P 1'
#
loop_
_entity.id
_entity.type
_entity.pdbx_description
1 polymer ?
#
loop_
_entity_poly.entity_id
_entity_poly.type
_entity_poly.pdbx_seq_one_letter_code
_entity_poly.pdbx_strand_id
1 'polypeptide(L)'
;MKQKQSKKPVLKHKWANQHPESFKSGDDYEICVLCRAITNVPKSMPVEMRSDYIPGAGQLCHECAVQNAEEERTAMKNGFVYTMSLHDYDD
;
A
#
# COMPACT_ATOMS: atom_id res chain seq x y z
N MET A 1 -8.37 35.99 4.60
CA MET A 1 -9.31 34.90 4.94
C MET A 1 -8.75 33.61 4.34
N LYS A 2 -8.30 32.66 5.17
CA LYS A 2 -7.68 31.41 4.67
C LYS A 2 -8.79 30.43 4.27
N GLN A 3 -8.96 30.19 2.98
CA GLN A 3 -9.86 29.15 2.47
C GLN A 3 -9.34 27.78 2.93
N LYS A 4 -10.10 27.13 3.82
CA LYS A 4 -9.87 25.75 4.23
C LYS A 4 -10.23 24.87 3.04
N GLN A 5 -9.25 24.49 2.23
CA GLN A 5 -9.48 23.47 1.21
C GLN A 5 -9.64 22.12 1.92
N SER A 6 -10.90 21.69 2.07
CA SER A 6 -11.23 20.34 2.46
C SER A 6 -10.74 19.40 1.36
N LYS A 7 -9.56 18.81 1.52
CA LYS A 7 -9.08 17.77 0.61
C LYS A 7 -9.91 16.52 0.87
N LYS A 8 -11.00 16.33 0.10
CA LYS A 8 -11.71 15.06 0.05
C LYS A 8 -10.70 13.98 -0.37
N PRO A 9 -10.64 12.81 0.29
CA PRO A 9 -9.73 11.76 -0.14
C PRO A 9 -10.13 11.34 -1.55
N VAL A 10 -9.26 11.58 -2.51
CA VAL A 10 -9.44 11.11 -3.88
C VAL A 10 -9.33 9.58 -3.81
N LEU A 11 -10.46 8.89 -3.86
CA LEU A 11 -10.49 7.43 -4.03
C LEU A 11 -9.94 7.15 -5.43
N LYS A 12 -8.63 6.91 -5.52
CA LYS A 12 -7.88 6.80 -6.79
C LYS A 12 -8.20 5.52 -7.57
N HIS A 13 -8.83 4.54 -6.94
CA HIS A 13 -8.96 3.18 -7.48
C HIS A 13 -10.39 2.85 -7.89
N LYS A 14 -10.56 2.20 -9.04
CA LYS A 14 -11.89 1.88 -9.62
C LYS A 14 -12.70 0.94 -8.74
N TRP A 15 -12.05 0.02 -8.04
CA TRP A 15 -12.72 -0.96 -7.16
C TRP A 15 -13.23 -0.32 -5.85
N ALA A 16 -12.60 0.76 -5.37
CA ALA A 16 -13.06 1.49 -4.19
C ALA A 16 -14.40 2.22 -4.41
N ASN A 17 -14.76 2.46 -5.68
CA ASN A 17 -16.03 3.08 -6.07
C ASN A 17 -17.15 2.05 -6.36
N GLN A 18 -16.86 0.75 -6.36
CA GLN A 18 -17.80 -0.30 -6.77
C GLN A 18 -18.62 -0.93 -5.64
N HIS A 19 -18.33 -0.61 -4.36
CA HIS A 19 -19.05 -1.18 -3.23
C HIS A 19 -19.42 -0.15 -2.15
N PRO A 20 -20.37 0.77 -2.44
CA PRO A 20 -20.85 1.72 -1.43
C PRO A 20 -21.76 1.10 -0.34
N GLU A 21 -22.33 -0.11 -0.55
CA GLU A 21 -23.52 -0.53 0.21
C GLU A 21 -23.51 -1.95 0.80
N SER A 22 -22.43 -2.74 0.64
CA SER A 22 -22.39 -4.14 1.10
C SER A 22 -21.22 -4.53 2.00
N PHE A 23 -20.33 -3.60 2.36
CA PHE A 23 -19.33 -3.83 3.40
C PHE A 23 -19.96 -3.53 4.76
N LYS A 24 -20.54 -4.55 5.40
CA LYS A 24 -20.73 -4.50 6.85
C LYS A 24 -19.35 -4.32 7.47
N SER A 25 -19.15 -3.15 8.09
CA SER A 25 -17.91 -2.68 8.75
C SER A 25 -16.64 -2.84 7.91
N GLY A 26 -16.14 -1.74 7.33
CA GLY A 26 -14.77 -1.65 6.79
C GLY A 26 -13.64 -1.93 7.81
N ASP A 27 -13.99 -2.43 9.00
CA ASP A 27 -13.08 -2.86 10.05
C ASP A 27 -12.55 -4.28 9.83
N ASP A 28 -13.17 -5.11 8.98
CA ASP A 28 -12.74 -6.51 8.80
C ASP A 28 -11.67 -6.69 7.71
N TYR A 29 -11.40 -5.64 6.94
CA TYR A 29 -10.45 -5.63 5.85
C TYR A 29 -9.29 -4.68 6.13
N GLU A 30 -8.13 -5.00 5.55
CA GLU A 30 -6.94 -4.17 5.63
C GLU A 30 -7.13 -2.85 4.88
N ILE A 31 -6.33 -1.85 5.25
CA ILE A 31 -6.35 -0.53 4.62
C ILE A 31 -5.00 -0.33 3.95
N CYS A 32 -5.01 0.04 2.67
CA CYS A 32 -3.80 0.33 1.92
C CYS A 32 -3.01 1.46 2.60
N VAL A 33 -1.76 1.20 2.97
CA VAL A 33 -0.94 2.20 3.69
C VAL A 33 -0.56 3.39 2.82
N LEU A 34 -0.54 3.24 1.49
CA LEU A 34 -0.22 4.33 0.55
C LEU A 34 -1.45 5.21 0.21
N CYS A 35 -2.57 4.61 -0.19
CA CYS A 35 -3.72 5.36 -0.70
C CYS A 35 -4.93 5.37 0.25
N ARG A 36 -4.89 4.61 1.35
CA ARG A 36 -5.95 4.46 2.36
C ARG A 36 -7.25 3.84 1.86
N ALA A 37 -7.23 3.15 0.72
CA ALA A 37 -8.37 2.37 0.25
C ALA A 37 -8.47 1.01 1.00
N ILE A 38 -9.69 0.56 1.30
CA ILE A 38 -9.98 -0.72 1.99
C ILE A 38 -9.68 -1.90 1.08
N THR A 39 -8.62 -2.66 1.28
CA THR A 39 -8.24 -3.74 0.35
C THR A 39 -9.23 -4.91 0.39
N ASN A 40 -9.06 -5.86 -0.54
CA ASN A 40 -9.77 -7.15 -0.52
C ASN A 40 -9.15 -8.16 0.45
N VAL A 41 -8.15 -7.75 1.26
CA VAL A 41 -7.43 -8.62 2.18
C VAL A 41 -8.08 -8.54 3.57
N PRO A 42 -8.62 -9.64 4.11
CA PRO A 42 -9.21 -9.64 5.46
C PRO A 42 -8.14 -9.48 6.54
N LYS A 43 -8.44 -8.78 7.64
CA LYS A 43 -7.55 -8.66 8.81
C LYS A 43 -7.31 -9.99 9.51
N SER A 44 -8.23 -10.95 9.36
CA SER A 44 -8.11 -12.31 9.88
C SER A 44 -7.14 -13.19 9.09
N MET A 45 -6.78 -12.80 7.85
CA MET A 45 -5.82 -13.54 7.04
C MET A 45 -4.42 -13.44 7.68
N PRO A 46 -3.70 -14.56 7.90
CA PRO A 46 -2.31 -14.53 8.38
C PRO A 46 -1.41 -13.73 7.45
N VAL A 47 -0.43 -13.01 8.02
CA VAL A 47 0.44 -12.09 7.27
C VAL A 47 1.20 -12.79 6.15
N GLU A 48 1.64 -14.02 6.40
CA GLU A 48 2.39 -14.86 5.46
C GLU A 48 1.59 -15.22 4.20
N MET A 49 0.26 -15.16 4.28
CA MET A 49 -0.65 -15.46 3.18
C MET A 49 -1.14 -14.20 2.45
N ARG A 50 -0.79 -13.00 2.94
CA ARG A 50 -1.24 -11.74 2.34
C ARG A 50 -0.36 -11.39 1.15
N SER A 51 -0.95 -11.38 -0.04
CA SER A 51 -0.32 -10.75 -1.20
C SER A 51 -0.20 -9.24 -0.97
N ASP A 52 0.81 -8.61 -1.58
CA ASP A 52 0.99 -7.16 -1.54
C ASP A 52 1.17 -6.55 -0.14
N TYR A 53 1.55 -7.37 0.85
CA TYR A 53 1.94 -6.92 2.19
C TYR A 53 3.43 -6.59 2.23
N ILE A 54 3.78 -5.41 2.73
CA ILE A 54 5.17 -4.99 2.92
C ILE A 54 5.57 -5.24 4.38
N PRO A 55 6.55 -6.12 4.65
CA PRO A 55 7.04 -6.38 6.00
C PRO A 55 7.44 -5.09 6.73
N GLY A 56 6.87 -4.87 7.92
CA GLY A 56 7.14 -3.68 8.74
C GLY A 56 6.43 -2.39 8.32
N ALA A 57 5.85 -2.33 7.11
CA ALA A 57 5.15 -1.13 6.64
C ALA A 57 3.61 -1.30 6.59
N GLY A 58 3.12 -2.48 6.22
CA GLY A 58 1.69 -2.82 6.18
C GLY A 58 1.18 -3.22 4.81
N GLN A 59 -0.15 -3.30 4.68
CA GLN A 59 -0.82 -3.80 3.48
C GLN A 59 -0.92 -2.74 2.37
N LEU A 60 -0.68 -3.13 1.11
CA LEU A 60 -1.04 -2.34 -0.07
C LEU A 60 -2.29 -2.87 -0.76
N CYS A 61 -3.00 -1.99 -1.47
CA CYS A 61 -3.92 -2.45 -2.51
C CYS A 61 -3.12 -2.86 -3.75
N HIS A 62 -3.69 -3.75 -4.55
CA HIS A 62 -3.03 -4.30 -5.74
C HIS A 62 -2.48 -3.22 -6.68
N GLU A 63 -3.25 -2.18 -6.95
CA GLU A 63 -2.82 -1.09 -7.84
C GLU A 63 -1.61 -0.30 -7.31
N CYS A 64 -1.55 -0.06 -5.99
CA CYS A 64 -0.39 0.58 -5.37
C CYS A 64 0.82 -0.37 -5.31
N ALA A 65 0.60 -1.68 -5.13
CA ALA A 65 1.66 -2.67 -5.13
C ALA A 65 2.35 -2.79 -6.50
N VAL A 66 1.55 -2.77 -7.59
CA VAL A 66 2.08 -2.75 -8.96
C VAL A 66 2.91 -1.48 -9.22
N GLN A 67 2.39 -0.31 -8.82
CA GLN A 67 3.13 0.96 -8.95
C GLN A 67 4.45 0.93 -8.17
N ASN A 68 4.41 0.47 -6.91
CA ASN A 68 5.60 0.33 -6.08
C ASN A 68 6.64 -0.59 -6.73
N ALA A 69 6.22 -1.74 -7.25
CA ALA A 69 7.12 -2.67 -7.94
C ALA A 69 7.72 -2.09 -9.23
N GLU A 70 6.97 -1.27 -9.98
CA GLU A 70 7.48 -0.57 -11.17
C GLU A 70 8.50 0.52 -10.79
N GLU A 71 8.23 1.28 -9.73
CA GLU A 71 9.14 2.29 -9.19
C GLU A 71 10.43 1.64 -8.70
N GLU A 72 10.36 0.55 -7.94
CA GLU A 72 11.53 -0.22 -7.50
C GLU A 72 12.36 -0.71 -8.68
N ARG A 73 11.73 -1.30 -9.70
CA ARG A 73 12.42 -1.74 -10.92
C ARG A 73 13.10 -0.59 -11.65
N THR A 74 12.45 0.57 -11.68
CA THR A 74 13.00 1.77 -12.34
C THR A 74 14.16 2.34 -11.53
N ALA A 75 14.05 2.38 -10.20
CA ALA A 75 15.10 2.79 -9.30
C ALA A 75 16.35 1.90 -9.46
N MET A 76 16.16 0.57 -9.51
CA MET A 76 17.25 -0.38 -9.78
C MET A 76 17.90 -0.16 -11.14
N LYS A 77 17.12 0.08 -12.21
CA LYS A 77 17.64 0.44 -13.54
C LYS A 77 18.44 1.74 -13.53
N ASN A 78 18.03 2.69 -12.69
CA ASN A 78 18.69 3.99 -12.52
C ASN A 78 19.87 3.93 -11.54
N GLY A 79 20.26 2.73 -11.07
CA GLY A 79 21.44 2.52 -10.24
C GLY A 79 21.20 2.67 -8.73
N PHE A 80 19.95 2.78 -8.27
CA PHE A 80 19.63 2.73 -6.85
C PHE A 80 19.52 1.27 -6.39
N VAL A 81 20.47 0.82 -5.57
CA VAL A 81 20.54 -0.56 -5.07
C VAL A 81 20.39 -0.57 -3.56
N TYR A 82 19.41 -1.31 -3.04
CA TYR A 82 19.12 -1.48 -1.61
C TYR A 82 20.07 -2.46 -0.90
N THR A 83 21.27 -2.69 -1.45
CA THR A 83 22.26 -3.52 -0.78
C THR A 83 22.71 -2.79 0.47
N MET A 84 22.43 -3.35 1.65
CA MET A 84 23.25 -3.07 2.84
C MET A 84 24.70 -3.13 2.40
N SER A 85 25.47 -2.09 2.73
CA SER A 85 26.90 -2.06 2.44
C SER A 85 27.52 -3.33 3.02
N LEU A 86 28.25 -4.08 2.20
CA LEU A 86 29.02 -5.26 2.65
C LEU A 86 30.02 -4.92 3.77
N HIS A 87 30.27 -3.63 4.03
CA HIS A 87 31.14 -3.12 5.08
C HIS A 87 30.49 -3.05 6.47
N ASP A 88 29.19 -3.33 6.61
CA ASP A 88 28.50 -3.31 7.92
C ASP A 88 28.44 -4.70 8.60
N TYR A 89 29.12 -5.70 8.04
CA TYR A 89 29.25 -7.06 8.58
C TYR A 89 30.65 -7.36 9.14
N ASP A 90 31.33 -6.36 9.68
CA ASP A 90 32.55 -6.53 10.48
C ASP A 90 32.42 -5.73 11.79
N ASP A 91 31.98 -6.39 12.88
CA ASP A 91 32.61 -6.43 14.22
C ASP A 91 31.80 -7.34 15.18
#